data_AF-A0A956D272-F1
#
_entry.id   AF-A0A956D272-F1
#
_cell.length_a   1.000
_cell.length_b   1.000
_cell.length_c   1.000
_cell.angle_alpha   90.00
_cell.angle_beta   90.00
_cell.angle_gamma   90.00
#
_symmetry.space_group_name_H-M   'P 1'
#
loop_
_entity.id
_entity.type
_entity.pdbx_description
1 polymer ?
#
loop_
_entity_poly.entity_id
_entity_poly.type
_entity_poly.pdbx_seq_one_letter_code
_entity_poly.pdbx_strand_id
1 'polypeptide(L)'
;TPAGAEALLARVDRLLNESAAVARPRGIEIEGRSWGRIYALEEQLDPDRMFDGLDPGIVLSLKNTRGDFHRFSPPSPLIGRGDGARQVLEFDAWREHEGWNLYPCYMGDEWAPRVAAARAAGIRRLALRIGWDQPVQPLFETPWGNGVNLALLRGLAADADADPDRLLRDWIDATWPEGSRAAAFRLYKQSPALMTAVHAQGSEAATDHSRLFRLRDGVDAFERIDGRLGWLQKAGELRKAGDFAARRAAIDAAYADAEALVDALGEDAPAGWRSELAAGARAQWRVGRGATDQLELRFWTREGAPVPPAGRLEALKSQAAADNADWLAEDPERYRLLEGAQLPALLDRLP
;
A
#
# COMPACT_ATOMS: atom_id res chain seq x y z
N THR A 1 -24.80 -4.22 12.93
CA THR A 1 -26.06 -4.91 12.55
C THR A 1 -26.61 -4.24 11.30
N PRO A 2 -27.37 -4.95 10.45
CA PRO A 2 -27.95 -4.37 9.24
C PRO A 2 -28.74 -3.07 9.50
N ALA A 3 -29.47 -2.99 10.61
CA ALA A 3 -30.19 -1.78 11.00
C ALA A 3 -29.28 -0.56 11.27
N GLY A 4 -28.10 -0.78 11.87
CA GLY A 4 -27.11 0.29 12.06
C GLY A 4 -26.45 0.74 10.75
N ALA A 5 -26.25 -0.20 9.83
CA ALA A 5 -25.74 0.06 8.49
C ALA A 5 -26.71 0.92 7.65
N GLU A 6 -28.00 0.57 7.64
CA GLU A 6 -29.07 1.35 6.97
C GLU A 6 -29.15 2.79 7.53
N ALA A 7 -29.09 2.97 8.84
CA ALA A 7 -29.13 4.30 9.46
C ALA A 7 -27.91 5.16 9.10
N LEU A 8 -26.71 4.56 9.02
CA LEU A 8 -25.51 5.26 8.57
C LEU A 8 -25.63 5.66 7.10
N LEU A 9 -26.08 4.74 6.24
CA LEU A 9 -26.27 4.97 4.82
C LEU A 9 -27.22 6.15 4.58
N ALA A 10 -28.39 6.15 5.22
CA ALA A 10 -29.38 7.22 5.11
C ALA A 10 -28.84 8.60 5.52
N ARG A 11 -27.97 8.69 6.54
CA ARG A 11 -27.33 9.96 6.94
C ARG A 11 -26.39 10.48 5.86
N VAL A 12 -25.63 9.59 5.21
CA VAL A 12 -24.72 10.01 4.16
C VAL A 12 -25.47 10.30 2.85
N ASP A 13 -26.53 9.56 2.54
CA ASP A 13 -27.42 9.87 1.40
C ASP A 13 -27.98 11.28 1.53
N ARG A 14 -28.49 11.61 2.72
CA ARG A 14 -28.98 12.95 3.04
C ARG A 14 -27.90 14.01 2.83
N LEU A 15 -26.70 13.81 3.35
CA LEU A 15 -25.59 14.76 3.19
C LEU A 15 -25.26 15.01 1.72
N LEU A 16 -25.16 13.95 0.90
CA LEU A 16 -24.85 14.10 -0.52
C LEU A 16 -25.98 14.77 -1.29
N ASN A 17 -27.23 14.43 -1.01
CA ASN A 17 -28.39 15.05 -1.65
C ASN A 17 -28.53 16.54 -1.31
N GLU A 18 -28.35 16.91 -0.04
CA GLU A 18 -28.34 18.31 0.38
C GLU A 18 -27.18 19.07 -0.26
N SER A 19 -25.99 18.45 -0.36
CA SER A 19 -24.84 19.03 -1.07
C SER A 19 -25.12 19.22 -2.56
N ALA A 20 -25.72 18.22 -3.22
CA ALA A 20 -26.08 18.28 -4.64
C ALA A 20 -27.13 19.35 -4.92
N ALA A 21 -28.11 19.53 -4.03
CA ALA A 21 -29.12 20.57 -4.14
C ALA A 21 -28.50 21.99 -4.11
N VAL A 22 -27.43 22.20 -3.34
CA VAL A 22 -26.68 23.46 -3.30
C VAL A 22 -25.76 23.61 -4.51
N ALA A 23 -25.13 22.53 -4.96
CA ALA A 23 -24.14 22.53 -6.03
C ALA A 23 -24.75 22.67 -7.44
N ARG A 24 -25.90 22.02 -7.69
CA ARG A 24 -26.52 21.95 -9.03
C ARG A 24 -26.84 23.32 -9.64
N PRO A 25 -27.44 24.31 -8.93
CA PRO A 25 -27.69 25.63 -9.49
C PRO A 25 -26.41 26.36 -9.94
N ARG A 26 -25.23 25.91 -9.49
CA ARG A 26 -23.91 26.46 -9.83
C ARG A 26 -23.19 25.64 -10.90
N GLY A 27 -23.80 24.58 -11.42
CA GLY A 27 -23.17 23.66 -12.38
C GLY A 27 -22.03 22.84 -11.77
N ILE A 28 -22.01 22.68 -10.45
CA ILE A 28 -20.98 21.89 -9.74
C ILE A 28 -21.51 20.48 -9.54
N GLU A 29 -20.73 19.48 -9.96
CA GLU A 29 -20.99 18.07 -9.72
C GLU A 29 -20.53 17.66 -8.31
N ILE A 30 -21.25 16.74 -7.68
CA ILE A 30 -20.88 16.18 -6.38
C ILE A 30 -20.36 14.76 -6.56
N GLU A 31 -19.12 14.56 -6.11
CA GLU A 31 -18.50 13.25 -5.96
C GLU A 31 -18.52 12.83 -4.49
N GLY A 32 -19.21 11.73 -4.19
CA GLY A 32 -19.20 11.11 -2.87
C GLY A 32 -18.17 9.98 -2.81
N ARG A 33 -17.12 10.14 -2.01
CA ARG A 33 -16.18 9.04 -1.75
C ARG A 33 -16.84 7.97 -0.88
N SER A 34 -16.72 6.70 -1.28
CA SER A 34 -17.34 5.58 -0.59
C SER A 34 -16.66 5.19 0.73
N TRP A 35 -15.39 5.56 0.90
CA TRP A 35 -14.59 5.11 2.03
C TRP A 35 -15.21 5.52 3.38
N GLY A 36 -15.37 4.56 4.30
CA GLY A 36 -16.00 4.76 5.62
C GLY A 36 -17.53 4.72 5.63
N ARG A 37 -18.21 5.11 4.53
CA ARG A 37 -19.68 4.98 4.36
C ARG A 37 -20.08 3.55 3.99
N ILE A 38 -19.24 2.87 3.22
CA ILE A 38 -19.64 1.75 2.35
C ILE A 38 -19.13 0.38 2.80
N TYR A 39 -18.39 0.24 3.92
CA TYR A 39 -18.17 -1.09 4.52
C TYR A 39 -19.48 -1.84 4.76
N ALA A 40 -20.54 -1.11 5.08
CA ALA A 40 -21.90 -1.64 5.13
C ALA A 40 -22.37 -2.23 3.78
N LEU A 41 -22.12 -1.59 2.64
CA LEU A 41 -22.50 -2.10 1.32
C LEU A 41 -21.53 -3.15 0.78
N GLU A 42 -20.26 -3.12 1.17
CA GLU A 42 -19.29 -4.17 0.81
C GLU A 42 -19.52 -5.47 1.58
N GLU A 43 -20.10 -5.40 2.79
CA GLU A 43 -20.12 -6.54 3.72
C GLU A 43 -21.51 -6.90 4.28
N GLN A 44 -22.47 -5.98 4.32
CA GLN A 44 -23.70 -6.11 5.12
C GLN A 44 -25.00 -5.79 4.37
N LEU A 45 -24.94 -5.13 3.22
CA LEU A 45 -26.07 -4.68 2.41
C LEU A 45 -25.85 -5.06 0.93
N ASP A 46 -26.87 -4.85 0.10
CA ASP A 46 -26.83 -5.16 -1.33
C ASP A 46 -26.10 -4.06 -2.12
N PRO A 47 -24.98 -4.37 -2.81
CA PRO A 47 -24.25 -3.42 -3.66
C PRO A 47 -25.10 -2.77 -4.76
N ASP A 48 -26.15 -3.44 -5.26
CA ASP A 48 -26.97 -2.88 -6.34
C ASP A 48 -27.83 -1.69 -5.87
N ARG A 49 -27.99 -1.53 -4.56
CA ARG A 49 -28.69 -0.40 -3.92
C ARG A 49 -27.82 0.83 -3.70
N MET A 50 -26.57 0.83 -4.19
CA MET A 50 -25.60 1.89 -3.92
C MET A 50 -26.06 3.31 -4.34
N PHE A 51 -26.97 3.41 -5.31
CA PHE A 51 -27.52 4.68 -5.78
C PHE A 51 -28.96 4.94 -5.33
N ASP A 52 -29.56 4.06 -4.54
CA ASP A 52 -30.94 4.22 -4.06
C ASP A 52 -31.09 5.54 -3.29
N GLY A 53 -32.09 6.34 -3.67
CA GLY A 53 -32.38 7.62 -3.01
C GLY A 53 -31.33 8.72 -3.25
N LEU A 54 -30.27 8.49 -4.02
CA LEU A 54 -29.31 9.52 -4.40
C LEU A 54 -29.80 10.30 -5.61
N ASP A 55 -29.58 11.60 -5.56
CA ASP A 55 -29.80 12.49 -6.68
C ASP A 55 -29.08 11.99 -7.96
N PRO A 56 -29.72 12.02 -9.14
CA PRO A 56 -29.14 11.48 -10.37
C PRO A 56 -27.80 12.11 -10.79
N GLY A 57 -27.52 13.34 -10.36
CA GLY A 57 -26.27 14.04 -10.67
C GLY A 57 -25.09 13.70 -9.75
N ILE A 58 -25.31 12.88 -8.71
CA ILE A 58 -24.24 12.44 -7.81
C ILE A 58 -23.46 11.30 -8.45
N VAL A 59 -22.14 11.40 -8.42
CA VAL A 59 -21.21 10.31 -8.74
C VAL A 59 -20.56 9.78 -7.47
N LEU A 60 -20.21 8.49 -7.47
CA LEU A 60 -19.57 7.83 -6.34
C LEU A 60 -18.18 7.38 -6.71
N SER A 61 -17.22 7.71 -5.84
CA SER A 61 -15.82 7.35 -6.04
C SER A 61 -15.44 6.15 -5.19
N LEU A 62 -14.91 5.13 -5.84
CA LEU A 62 -14.67 3.80 -5.30
C LEU A 62 -13.21 3.44 -5.43
N LYS A 63 -12.59 2.95 -4.36
CA LYS A 63 -11.24 2.40 -4.45
C LYS A 63 -11.25 1.15 -5.34
N ASN A 64 -10.20 0.96 -6.13
CA ASN A 64 -10.05 -0.22 -6.99
C ASN A 64 -9.83 -1.54 -6.21
N THR A 65 -9.73 -1.46 -4.89
CA THR A 65 -9.59 -2.57 -3.94
C THR A 65 -10.64 -2.47 -2.85
N ARG A 66 -11.01 -3.59 -2.25
CA ARG A 66 -11.72 -3.61 -0.98
C ARG A 66 -10.86 -2.98 0.12
N GLY A 67 -11.45 -2.13 0.95
CA GLY A 67 -10.74 -1.46 2.04
C GLY A 67 -9.86 -0.32 1.54
N ASP A 68 -8.55 -0.38 1.79
CA ASP A 68 -7.65 0.79 1.69
C ASP A 68 -6.41 0.57 0.80
N PHE A 69 -6.59 0.41 -0.52
CA PHE A 69 -5.54 0.36 -1.56
C PHE A 69 -4.43 -0.69 -1.41
N HIS A 70 -4.44 -1.48 -0.34
CA HIS A 70 -3.54 -2.59 -0.12
C HIS A 70 -3.54 -3.48 -1.36
N ARG A 71 -2.36 -3.74 -1.90
CA ARG A 71 -2.21 -4.57 -3.09
C ARG A 71 -2.81 -5.96 -2.95
N PHE A 72 -2.77 -6.51 -1.74
CA PHE A 72 -3.29 -7.85 -1.41
C PHE A 72 -4.80 -7.87 -1.19
N SER A 73 -5.45 -6.70 -1.13
CA SER A 73 -6.90 -6.64 -1.12
C SER A 73 -7.46 -7.06 -2.47
N PRO A 74 -8.55 -7.86 -2.49
CA PRO A 74 -9.27 -8.13 -3.72
C PRO A 74 -9.87 -6.84 -4.29
N PRO A 75 -10.30 -6.82 -5.57
CA PRO A 75 -11.09 -5.72 -6.12
C PRO A 75 -12.31 -5.40 -5.24
N SER A 76 -12.71 -4.12 -5.18
CA SER A 76 -13.94 -3.76 -4.44
C SER A 76 -15.15 -4.45 -5.08
N PRO A 77 -16.05 -5.07 -4.30
CA PRO A 77 -17.22 -5.78 -4.84
C PRO A 77 -18.26 -4.84 -5.49
N LEU A 78 -18.08 -3.52 -5.35
CA LEU A 78 -19.00 -2.48 -5.84
C LEU A 78 -18.70 -2.02 -7.25
N ILE A 79 -17.52 -2.35 -7.76
CA ILE A 79 -17.08 -1.94 -9.10
C ILE A 79 -18.11 -2.47 -10.10
N GLY A 80 -18.75 -1.55 -10.82
CA GLY A 80 -19.75 -1.87 -11.83
C GLY A 80 -21.16 -2.18 -11.32
N ARG A 81 -21.40 -2.10 -10.00
CA ARG A 81 -22.72 -2.31 -9.39
C ARG A 81 -23.62 -1.08 -9.51
N GLY A 82 -24.91 -1.30 -9.76
CA GLY A 82 -25.85 -0.20 -10.06
C GLY A 82 -25.51 0.50 -11.38
N ASP A 83 -25.25 1.80 -11.34
CA ASP A 83 -24.93 2.62 -12.52
C ASP A 83 -23.42 2.91 -12.64
N GLY A 84 -22.74 2.15 -13.49
CA GLY A 84 -21.31 2.35 -13.77
C GLY A 84 -20.97 3.74 -14.32
N ALA A 85 -21.87 4.40 -15.05
CA ALA A 85 -21.61 5.74 -15.59
C ALA A 85 -21.52 6.81 -14.49
N ARG A 86 -22.05 6.49 -13.30
CA ARG A 86 -22.01 7.32 -12.09
C ARG A 86 -20.93 6.88 -11.11
N GLN A 87 -20.00 6.01 -11.52
CA GLN A 87 -18.85 5.61 -10.72
C GLN A 87 -17.56 6.27 -11.19
N VAL A 88 -16.68 6.57 -10.23
CA VAL A 88 -15.27 6.91 -10.43
C VAL A 88 -14.45 5.80 -9.78
N LEU A 89 -13.48 5.23 -10.51
CA LEU A 89 -12.58 4.23 -9.96
C LEU A 89 -11.25 4.87 -9.52
N GLU A 90 -11.00 4.89 -8.22
CA GLU A 90 -9.79 5.44 -7.60
C GLU A 90 -8.65 4.41 -7.57
N PHE A 91 -7.44 4.89 -7.87
CA PHE A 91 -6.19 4.16 -7.74
C PHE A 91 -5.20 4.96 -6.90
N ASP A 92 -4.19 4.30 -6.36
CA ASP A 92 -3.10 4.94 -5.61
C ASP A 92 -1.78 4.76 -6.35
N ALA A 93 -1.26 5.82 -6.97
CA ALA A 93 0.08 5.81 -7.58
C ALA A 93 1.16 6.08 -6.55
N TRP A 94 0.86 6.75 -5.44
CA TRP A 94 1.86 7.02 -4.41
C TRP A 94 2.34 5.75 -3.69
N ARG A 95 1.45 4.76 -3.60
CA ARG A 95 1.66 3.45 -2.97
C ARG A 95 1.94 3.59 -1.48
N GLU A 96 0.96 4.10 -0.76
CA GLU A 96 1.00 4.23 0.70
C GLU A 96 1.35 2.91 1.41
N HIS A 97 0.93 1.79 0.85
CA HIS A 97 1.09 0.45 1.43
C HIS A 97 2.23 -0.35 0.80
N GLU A 98 2.97 0.24 -0.14
CA GLU A 98 4.13 -0.36 -0.81
C GLU A 98 5.26 0.66 -0.99
N GLY A 99 5.63 1.34 0.09
CA GLY A 99 6.91 2.05 0.21
C GLY A 99 6.90 3.55 -0.10
N TRP A 100 5.74 4.19 -0.29
CA TRP A 100 5.63 5.66 -0.39
C TRP A 100 6.52 6.28 -1.46
N ASN A 101 6.61 5.67 -2.64
CA ASN A 101 7.45 6.17 -3.74
C ASN A 101 8.98 6.12 -3.49
N LEU A 102 9.46 5.58 -2.35
CA LEU A 102 10.90 5.40 -2.07
C LEU A 102 11.57 4.41 -3.02
N TYR A 103 10.85 3.35 -3.35
CA TYR A 103 11.23 2.35 -4.35
C TYR A 103 10.00 2.08 -5.21
N PRO A 104 10.14 1.78 -6.52
CA PRO A 104 8.99 1.53 -7.35
C PRO A 104 8.15 0.34 -6.87
N CYS A 105 6.86 0.39 -7.16
CA CYS A 105 5.93 -0.72 -7.16
C CYS A 105 5.01 -0.50 -8.36
N TYR A 106 5.44 -1.01 -9.52
CA TYR A 106 4.72 -0.85 -10.79
C TYR A 106 3.43 -1.68 -10.82
N MET A 107 2.30 -1.05 -11.15
CA MET A 107 0.99 -1.68 -11.02
C MET A 107 0.36 -2.12 -12.36
N GLY A 108 1.12 -2.10 -13.47
CA GLY A 108 0.61 -2.38 -14.81
C GLY A 108 -0.21 -3.65 -14.94
N ASP A 109 0.37 -4.75 -14.49
CA ASP A 109 -0.23 -6.09 -14.60
C ASP A 109 -1.51 -6.24 -13.78
N GLU A 110 -1.66 -5.42 -12.73
CA GLU A 110 -2.82 -5.46 -11.85
C GLU A 110 -3.89 -4.45 -12.22
N TRP A 111 -3.49 -3.27 -12.69
CA TRP A 111 -4.42 -2.20 -13.00
C TRP A 111 -5.03 -2.33 -14.39
N ALA A 112 -4.27 -2.78 -15.40
CA ALA A 112 -4.79 -2.98 -16.75
C ALA A 112 -6.06 -3.85 -16.78
N PRO A 113 -6.07 -5.09 -16.22
CA PRO A 113 -7.30 -5.90 -16.22
C PRO A 113 -8.43 -5.27 -15.40
N ARG A 114 -8.13 -4.51 -14.34
CA ARG A 114 -9.14 -3.80 -13.54
C ARG A 114 -9.78 -2.65 -14.30
N VAL A 115 -8.99 -1.88 -15.06
CA VAL A 115 -9.50 -0.77 -15.88
C VAL A 115 -10.35 -1.31 -17.04
N ALA A 116 -9.90 -2.38 -17.70
CA ALA A 116 -10.69 -3.05 -18.74
C ALA A 116 -12.05 -3.55 -18.20
N ALA A 117 -12.04 -4.22 -17.04
CA ALA A 117 -13.27 -4.69 -16.38
C ALA A 117 -14.19 -3.53 -15.97
N ALA A 118 -13.63 -2.45 -15.42
CA ALA A 118 -14.38 -1.25 -15.07
C ALA A 118 -15.04 -0.61 -16.30
N ARG A 119 -14.30 -0.53 -17.42
CA ARG A 119 -14.82 -0.01 -18.68
C ARG A 119 -15.96 -0.86 -19.23
N ALA A 120 -15.83 -2.18 -19.18
CA ALA A 120 -16.88 -3.12 -19.57
C ALA A 120 -18.14 -2.97 -18.69
N ALA A 121 -17.96 -2.63 -17.42
CA ALA A 121 -19.06 -2.34 -16.50
C ALA A 121 -19.64 -0.92 -16.63
N GLY A 122 -19.23 -0.15 -17.64
CA GLY A 122 -19.77 1.17 -17.91
C GLY A 122 -19.06 2.32 -17.18
N ILE A 123 -18.04 2.05 -16.37
CA ILE A 123 -17.26 3.07 -15.67
C ILE A 123 -16.41 3.85 -16.68
N ARG A 124 -16.48 5.18 -16.61
CA ARG A 124 -15.82 6.09 -17.58
C ARG A 124 -14.79 7.02 -16.95
N ARG A 125 -14.72 7.06 -15.62
CA ARG A 125 -13.89 8.00 -14.86
C ARG A 125 -12.93 7.25 -13.96
N LEU A 126 -11.66 7.63 -14.03
CA LEU A 126 -10.61 7.11 -13.17
C LEU A 126 -10.06 8.29 -12.35
N ALA A 127 -9.77 8.03 -11.09
CA ALA A 127 -9.09 8.97 -10.21
C ALA A 127 -7.76 8.37 -9.75
N LEU A 128 -6.74 9.20 -9.57
CA LEU A 128 -5.42 8.77 -9.13
C LEU A 128 -4.95 9.59 -7.95
N ARG A 129 -4.69 8.91 -6.83
CA ARG A 129 -3.99 9.49 -5.69
C ARG A 129 -2.50 9.55 -6.00
N ILE A 130 -1.96 10.76 -5.95
CA ILE A 130 -0.54 11.08 -6.23
C ILE A 130 0.26 11.44 -4.96
N GLY A 131 -0.41 11.44 -3.80
CA GLY A 131 0.16 11.77 -2.50
C GLY A 131 -0.93 11.86 -1.43
N TRP A 132 -0.55 12.17 -0.20
CA TRP A 132 -1.46 12.45 0.91
C TRP A 132 -1.12 13.80 1.59
N ASP A 133 -1.60 14.05 2.80
CA ASP A 133 -1.36 15.28 3.57
C ASP A 133 0.11 15.47 4.00
N GLN A 134 0.96 14.46 3.84
CA GLN A 134 2.39 14.53 4.09
C GLN A 134 3.18 14.52 2.78
N PRO A 135 4.16 15.43 2.61
CA PRO A 135 5.00 15.50 1.41
C PRO A 135 6.10 14.42 1.43
N VAL A 136 5.76 13.16 1.73
CA VAL A 136 6.74 12.07 1.71
C VAL A 136 6.98 11.66 0.27
N GLN A 137 8.21 11.83 -0.20
CA GLN A 137 8.68 11.39 -1.52
C GLN A 137 7.70 11.75 -2.65
N PRO A 138 7.50 13.05 -2.93
CA PRO A 138 6.50 13.50 -3.88
C PRO A 138 6.68 12.88 -5.27
N LEU A 139 5.61 12.38 -5.86
CA LEU A 139 5.63 11.59 -7.10
C LEU A 139 6.30 12.30 -8.29
N PHE A 140 6.21 13.64 -8.34
CA PHE A 140 6.81 14.45 -9.40
C PHE A 140 8.29 14.80 -9.15
N GLU A 141 8.75 14.77 -7.90
CA GLU A 141 10.13 15.08 -7.51
C GLU A 141 11.01 13.83 -7.54
N THR A 142 10.42 12.65 -7.29
CA THR A 142 11.10 11.35 -7.38
C THR A 142 10.41 10.45 -8.41
N PRO A 143 10.45 10.83 -9.71
CA PRO A 143 9.71 10.14 -10.77
C PRO A 143 10.20 8.72 -11.05
N TRP A 144 11.43 8.37 -10.62
CA TRP A 144 11.98 7.02 -10.72
C TRP A 144 11.30 5.99 -9.83
N GLY A 145 10.57 6.42 -8.79
CA GLY A 145 9.73 5.54 -8.00
C GLY A 145 8.48 5.13 -8.79
N ASN A 146 7.32 5.47 -8.25
CA ASN A 146 6.00 5.21 -8.77
C ASN A 146 5.49 6.22 -9.81
N GLY A 147 6.31 7.16 -10.29
CA GLY A 147 5.95 8.07 -11.39
C GLY A 147 5.44 7.33 -12.63
N VAL A 148 5.96 6.12 -12.87
CA VAL A 148 5.49 5.19 -13.92
C VAL A 148 4.00 4.85 -13.82
N ASN A 149 3.42 4.79 -12.61
CA ASN A 149 2.00 4.45 -12.42
C ASN A 149 1.06 5.56 -12.90
N LEU A 150 1.51 6.82 -12.88
CA LEU A 150 0.78 7.94 -13.47
C LEU A 150 0.74 7.82 -15.01
N ALA A 151 1.89 7.49 -15.62
CA ALA A 151 1.96 7.30 -17.08
C ALA A 151 1.12 6.09 -17.53
N LEU A 152 1.18 4.99 -16.79
CA LEU A 152 0.34 3.81 -16.97
C LEU A 152 -1.15 4.18 -16.95
N LEU A 153 -1.64 4.81 -15.87
CA LEU A 153 -3.07 5.08 -15.76
C LEU A 153 -3.54 6.11 -16.80
N ARG A 154 -2.69 7.06 -17.18
CA ARG A 154 -2.96 7.96 -18.31
C ARG A 154 -3.15 7.17 -19.62
N GLY A 155 -2.29 6.19 -19.89
CA GLY A 155 -2.42 5.31 -21.05
C GLY A 155 -3.71 4.51 -21.02
N LEU A 156 -4.00 3.87 -19.89
CA LEU A 156 -5.23 3.08 -19.70
C LEU A 156 -6.52 3.93 -19.74
N ALA A 157 -6.45 5.20 -19.34
CA ALA A 157 -7.57 6.12 -19.45
C ALA A 157 -7.89 6.49 -20.92
N ALA A 158 -6.86 6.55 -21.77
CA ALA A 158 -7.02 6.80 -23.20
C ALA A 158 -7.48 5.54 -23.95
N ASP A 159 -6.94 4.38 -23.58
CA ASP A 159 -7.27 3.07 -24.13
C ASP A 159 -7.25 2.01 -23.02
N ALA A 160 -8.42 1.56 -22.60
CA ALA A 160 -8.58 0.62 -21.49
C ALA A 160 -8.04 -0.78 -21.80
N ASP A 161 -7.84 -1.10 -23.08
CA ASP A 161 -7.31 -2.38 -23.56
C ASP A 161 -5.82 -2.28 -23.94
N ALA A 162 -5.17 -1.13 -23.66
CA ALA A 162 -3.75 -0.93 -23.93
C ALA A 162 -2.89 -1.95 -23.18
N ASP A 163 -1.89 -2.50 -23.88
CA ASP A 163 -0.89 -3.38 -23.30
C ASP A 163 -0.07 -2.63 -22.23
N PRO A 164 -0.11 -3.04 -20.94
CA PRO A 164 0.67 -2.39 -19.89
C PRO A 164 2.17 -2.44 -20.15
N ASP A 165 2.68 -3.51 -20.77
CA ASP A 165 4.12 -3.63 -21.08
C ASP A 165 4.54 -2.61 -22.15
N ARG A 166 3.68 -2.34 -23.14
CA ARG A 166 3.90 -1.26 -24.10
C ARG A 166 3.93 0.09 -23.38
N LEU A 167 2.95 0.38 -22.52
CA LEU A 167 2.91 1.64 -21.77
C LEU A 167 4.14 1.84 -20.87
N LEU A 168 4.64 0.75 -20.28
CA LEU A 168 5.89 0.77 -19.52
C LEU A 168 7.09 1.09 -20.41
N ARG A 169 7.20 0.46 -21.59
CA ARG A 169 8.27 0.76 -22.55
C ARG A 169 8.22 2.21 -23.02
N ASP A 170 7.04 2.72 -23.36
CA ASP A 170 6.85 4.11 -23.79
C ASP A 170 7.32 5.09 -22.71
N TRP A 171 7.00 4.83 -21.44
CA TRP A 171 7.48 5.65 -20.32
C TRP A 171 9.00 5.53 -20.13
N ILE A 172 9.56 4.32 -20.21
CA ILE A 172 11.00 4.09 -20.09
C ILE A 172 11.76 4.78 -21.22
N ASP A 173 11.30 4.69 -22.46
CA ASP A 173 11.92 5.33 -23.61
C ASP A 173 11.99 6.85 -23.45
N ALA A 174 10.98 7.44 -22.80
CA ALA A 174 10.89 8.86 -22.52
C ALA A 174 11.71 9.34 -21.31
N THR A 175 12.08 8.44 -20.38
CA THR A 175 12.65 8.82 -19.07
C THR A 175 14.03 8.25 -18.80
N TRP A 176 14.37 7.12 -19.39
CA TRP A 176 15.65 6.43 -19.20
C TRP A 176 16.53 6.50 -20.45
N PRO A 177 17.83 6.77 -20.28
CA PRO A 177 18.81 6.67 -21.36
C PRO A 177 18.89 5.25 -21.93
N GLU A 178 19.21 5.14 -23.22
CA GLU A 178 19.15 3.89 -24.00
C GLU A 178 19.87 2.72 -23.31
N GLY A 179 21.06 2.96 -22.75
CA GLY A 179 21.85 1.97 -22.03
C GLY A 179 21.17 1.37 -20.80
N SER A 180 20.26 2.10 -20.15
CA SER A 180 19.58 1.66 -18.93
C SER A 180 18.21 1.03 -19.17
N ARG A 181 17.61 1.17 -20.36
CA ARG A 181 16.19 0.85 -20.61
C ARG A 181 15.83 -0.61 -20.32
N ALA A 182 16.67 -1.55 -20.75
CA ALA A 182 16.41 -2.97 -20.52
C ALA A 182 16.44 -3.31 -19.02
N ALA A 183 17.33 -2.68 -18.26
CA ALA A 183 17.41 -2.84 -16.81
C ALA A 183 16.25 -2.15 -16.09
N ALA A 184 15.89 -0.93 -16.50
CA ALA A 184 14.72 -0.22 -15.98
C ALA A 184 13.44 -1.05 -16.18
N PHE A 185 13.24 -1.65 -17.34
CA PHE A 185 12.06 -2.50 -17.59
C PHE A 185 12.00 -3.67 -16.61
N ARG A 186 13.13 -4.36 -16.37
CA ARG A 186 13.21 -5.43 -15.37
C ARG A 186 12.94 -4.92 -13.95
N LEU A 187 13.56 -3.79 -13.58
CA LEU A 187 13.35 -3.14 -12.28
C LEU A 187 11.87 -2.91 -12.01
N TYR A 188 11.15 -2.24 -12.92
CA TYR A 188 9.72 -1.99 -12.75
C TYR A 188 8.90 -3.28 -12.73
N LYS A 189 9.13 -4.22 -13.65
CA LYS A 189 8.36 -5.49 -13.69
C LYS A 189 8.55 -6.35 -12.45
N GLN A 190 9.74 -6.33 -11.84
CA GLN A 190 10.04 -7.12 -10.64
C GLN A 190 9.70 -6.39 -9.35
N SER A 191 9.67 -5.05 -9.37
CA SER A 191 9.38 -4.21 -8.22
C SER A 191 8.16 -4.63 -7.37
N PRO A 192 7.03 -5.11 -7.94
CA PRO A 192 5.89 -5.48 -7.12
C PRO A 192 6.22 -6.72 -6.28
N ALA A 193 6.83 -7.76 -6.85
CA ALA A 193 7.18 -8.97 -6.10
C ALA A 193 8.13 -8.66 -4.94
N LEU A 194 9.08 -7.74 -5.16
CA LEU A 194 10.02 -7.29 -4.13
C LEU A 194 9.29 -6.56 -2.98
N MET A 195 8.41 -5.61 -3.32
CA MET A 195 7.61 -4.91 -2.30
C MET A 195 6.64 -5.86 -1.57
N THR A 196 6.14 -6.91 -2.23
CA THR A 196 5.36 -7.97 -1.55
C THR A 196 6.16 -8.69 -0.50
N ALA A 197 7.39 -9.13 -0.82
CA ALA A 197 8.25 -9.83 0.13
C ALA A 197 8.53 -8.97 1.38
N VAL A 198 8.73 -7.66 1.17
CA VAL A 198 8.98 -6.70 2.25
C VAL A 198 7.73 -6.43 3.09
N HIS A 199 6.60 -6.14 2.47
CA HIS A 199 5.44 -5.56 3.16
C HIS A 199 4.34 -6.54 3.54
N ALA A 200 4.38 -7.79 3.06
CA ALA A 200 3.33 -8.77 3.29
C ALA A 200 3.85 -10.16 3.60
N GLN A 201 3.00 -10.95 4.24
CA GLN A 201 3.21 -12.36 4.51
C GLN A 201 1.93 -13.11 4.07
N GLY A 202 2.07 -14.03 3.12
CA GLY A 202 0.92 -14.60 2.44
C GLY A 202 0.11 -13.51 1.72
N SER A 203 -1.20 -13.47 1.96
CA SER A 203 -2.12 -12.46 1.41
C SER A 203 -2.34 -11.26 2.35
N GLU A 204 -1.59 -11.16 3.44
CA GLU A 204 -1.83 -10.16 4.48
C GLU A 204 -0.66 -9.18 4.57
N ALA A 205 -0.96 -7.90 4.71
CA ALA A 205 0.06 -6.90 5.02
C ALA A 205 0.74 -7.25 6.36
N ALA A 206 2.04 -7.03 6.47
CA ALA A 206 2.87 -7.31 7.64
C ALA A 206 3.61 -6.05 8.16
N THR A 207 3.17 -4.87 7.71
CA THR A 207 3.70 -3.55 8.09
C THR A 207 2.54 -2.57 8.37
N ASP A 208 2.83 -1.40 8.94
CA ASP A 208 1.83 -0.33 9.19
C ASP A 208 1.97 0.79 8.15
N HIS A 209 1.26 0.68 7.01
CA HIS A 209 1.35 1.64 5.90
C HIS A 209 2.79 1.82 5.43
N SER A 210 3.49 0.71 5.14
CA SER A 210 4.90 0.68 4.72
C SER A 210 5.92 1.18 5.76
N ARG A 211 5.55 1.16 7.04
CA ARG A 211 6.41 1.55 8.16
C ARG A 211 6.46 0.50 9.25
N LEU A 212 7.33 0.73 10.24
CA LEU A 212 7.23 0.06 11.53
C LEU A 212 5.89 0.38 12.21
N PHE A 213 5.41 -0.58 13.00
CA PHE A 213 4.17 -0.41 13.75
C PHE A 213 4.34 0.68 14.79
N ARG A 214 3.46 1.69 14.74
CA ARG A 214 3.39 2.73 15.78
C ARG A 214 2.80 2.16 17.05
N LEU A 215 3.46 2.42 18.17
CA LEU A 215 2.87 2.19 19.48
C LEU A 215 1.77 3.23 19.73
N ARG A 216 0.71 2.84 20.42
CA ARG A 216 -0.31 3.79 20.87
C ARG A 216 0.09 4.38 22.22
N ASP A 217 -0.24 5.65 22.39
CA ASP A 217 -0.31 6.28 23.70
C ASP A 217 -1.73 6.01 24.24
N GLY A 218 -1.86 5.06 25.17
CA GLY A 218 -3.17 4.63 25.66
C GLY A 218 -3.18 3.26 26.34
N VAL A 219 -4.38 2.69 26.42
CA VAL A 219 -4.68 1.47 27.21
C VAL A 219 -3.97 0.23 26.67
N ASP A 220 -3.77 0.13 25.35
CA ASP A 220 -3.01 -0.95 24.72
C ASP A 220 -1.97 -0.39 23.75
N ALA A 221 -0.75 -0.27 24.25
CA ALA A 221 0.40 0.17 23.47
C ALA A 221 0.70 -0.72 22.25
N PHE A 222 0.31 -2.00 22.31
CA PHE A 222 0.68 -3.03 21.34
C PHE A 222 -0.45 -3.37 20.36
N GLU A 223 -1.64 -2.76 20.50
CA GLU A 223 -2.86 -3.09 19.74
C GLU A 223 -2.64 -3.28 18.24
N ARG A 224 -1.82 -2.42 17.61
CA ARG A 224 -1.52 -2.51 16.17
C ARG A 224 -0.71 -3.75 15.83
N ILE A 225 0.31 -4.07 16.63
CA ILE A 225 1.20 -5.22 16.41
C ILE A 225 0.44 -6.51 16.72
N ASP A 226 -0.25 -6.56 17.87
CA ASP A 226 -0.98 -7.74 18.32
C ASP A 226 -2.18 -8.03 17.42
N GLY A 227 -2.93 -6.99 17.03
CA GLY A 227 -4.02 -7.11 16.06
C GLY A 227 -3.51 -7.62 14.71
N ARG A 228 -2.38 -7.10 14.23
CA ARG A 228 -1.80 -7.54 12.96
C ARG A 228 -1.29 -8.98 13.02
N LEU A 229 -0.56 -9.34 14.07
CA LEU A 229 -0.10 -10.70 14.30
C LEU A 229 -1.28 -11.67 14.39
N GLY A 230 -2.38 -11.27 15.04
CA GLY A 230 -3.61 -12.06 15.10
C GLY A 230 -4.23 -12.32 13.72
N TRP A 231 -4.27 -11.31 12.83
CA TRP A 231 -4.75 -11.48 11.46
C TRP A 231 -3.87 -12.44 10.66
N LEU A 232 -2.56 -12.26 10.73
CA LEU A 232 -1.58 -13.15 10.09
C LEU A 232 -1.76 -14.60 10.56
N GLN A 233 -1.87 -14.82 11.86
CA GLN A 233 -2.05 -16.16 12.42
C GLN A 233 -3.39 -16.78 12.04
N LYS A 234 -4.46 -15.98 11.95
CA LYS A 234 -5.75 -16.45 11.44
C LYS A 234 -5.64 -16.90 9.97
N ALA A 235 -4.84 -16.20 9.17
CA ALA A 235 -4.60 -16.53 7.76
C ALA A 235 -3.68 -17.76 7.56
N GLY A 236 -2.99 -18.24 8.60
CA GLY A 236 -2.05 -19.37 8.46
C GLY A 236 -0.60 -19.03 8.75
N GLU A 237 -0.30 -17.75 8.91
CA GLU A 237 1.04 -17.20 8.84
C GLU A 237 1.62 -16.89 10.24
N LEU A 238 2.96 -16.88 10.37
CA LEU A 238 3.67 -16.48 11.59
C LEU A 238 3.16 -17.17 12.88
N ARG A 239 2.97 -18.49 12.80
CA ARG A 239 2.45 -19.33 13.90
C ARG A 239 3.56 -19.95 14.74
N LYS A 240 4.79 -20.02 14.23
CA LYS A 240 5.96 -20.59 14.90
C LYS A 240 7.22 -19.80 14.59
N ALA A 241 8.23 -19.98 15.44
CA ALA A 241 9.54 -19.31 15.34
C ALA A 241 10.16 -19.37 13.93
N GLY A 242 10.09 -20.55 13.29
CA GLY A 242 10.64 -20.77 11.95
C GLY A 242 10.01 -19.90 10.86
N ASP A 243 8.76 -19.46 11.04
CA ASP A 243 8.06 -18.62 10.07
C ASP A 243 8.67 -17.21 10.03
N PHE A 244 9.07 -16.66 11.19
CA PHE A 244 9.74 -15.37 11.28
C PHE A 244 11.15 -15.41 10.68
N ALA A 245 11.86 -16.51 10.86
CA ALA A 245 13.17 -16.71 10.23
C ALA A 245 13.04 -16.82 8.69
N ALA A 246 12.06 -17.60 8.21
CA ALA A 246 11.76 -17.72 6.78
C ALA A 246 11.37 -16.37 6.17
N ARG A 247 10.58 -15.58 6.89
CA ARG A 247 10.22 -14.22 6.49
C ARG A 247 11.45 -13.31 6.35
N ARG A 248 12.35 -13.26 7.34
CA ARG A 248 13.58 -12.46 7.24
C ARG A 248 14.43 -12.88 6.04
N ALA A 249 14.58 -14.19 5.81
CA ALA A 249 15.32 -14.70 4.65
C ALA A 249 14.71 -14.26 3.31
N ALA A 250 13.37 -14.25 3.20
CA ALA A 250 12.68 -13.77 2.01
C ALA A 250 12.88 -12.26 1.79
N ILE A 251 12.88 -11.47 2.87
CA ILE A 251 13.15 -10.03 2.83
C ILE A 251 14.61 -9.76 2.42
N ASP A 252 15.57 -10.49 2.99
CA ASP A 252 16.99 -10.35 2.65
C ASP A 252 17.25 -10.74 1.18
N ALA A 253 16.60 -11.79 0.66
CA ALA A 253 16.69 -12.18 -0.74
C ALA A 253 16.09 -11.12 -1.68
N ALA A 254 14.91 -10.58 -1.35
CA ALA A 254 14.28 -9.53 -2.13
C ALA A 254 15.13 -8.23 -2.15
N TYR A 255 15.82 -7.92 -1.05
CA TYR A 255 16.73 -6.79 -1.01
C TYR A 255 17.95 -7.01 -1.92
N ALA A 256 18.56 -8.19 -1.89
CA ALA A 256 19.66 -8.53 -2.79
C ALA A 256 19.25 -8.45 -4.27
N ASP A 257 18.04 -8.91 -4.61
CA ASP A 257 17.49 -8.79 -5.96
C ASP A 257 17.26 -7.32 -6.35
N ALA A 258 16.75 -6.48 -5.43
CA ALA A 258 16.63 -5.04 -5.64
C ALA A 258 18.00 -4.38 -5.89
N GLU A 259 19.02 -4.68 -5.09
CA GLU A 259 20.38 -4.15 -5.29
C GLU A 259 20.92 -4.54 -6.68
N ALA A 260 20.80 -5.81 -7.06
CA ALA A 260 21.24 -6.29 -8.36
C ALA A 260 20.53 -5.58 -9.53
N LEU A 261 19.23 -5.27 -9.38
CA LEU A 261 18.48 -4.53 -10.39
C LEU A 261 18.93 -3.07 -10.50
N VAL A 262 19.18 -2.43 -9.35
CA VAL A 262 19.67 -1.04 -9.31
C VAL A 262 21.08 -0.94 -9.90
N ASP A 263 21.97 -1.89 -9.59
CA ASP A 263 23.31 -1.95 -10.18
C ASP A 263 23.26 -2.15 -11.69
N ALA A 264 22.34 -2.98 -12.17
CA ALA A 264 22.16 -3.26 -13.60
C ALA A 264 21.68 -2.05 -14.43
N LEU A 265 21.21 -0.97 -13.79
CA LEU A 265 20.85 0.27 -14.51
C LEU A 265 22.07 0.92 -15.17
N GLY A 266 23.29 0.61 -14.71
CA GLY A 266 24.53 1.15 -15.26
C GLY A 266 24.77 2.61 -14.88
N GLU A 267 25.87 3.16 -15.41
CA GLU A 267 26.28 4.55 -15.15
C GLU A 267 25.50 5.58 -15.98
N ASP A 268 24.84 5.12 -17.05
CA ASP A 268 23.99 5.95 -17.90
C ASP A 268 22.67 6.34 -17.24
N ALA A 269 22.32 5.76 -16.09
CA ALA A 269 21.13 6.13 -15.35
C ALA A 269 21.13 7.62 -14.98
N PRO A 270 19.97 8.31 -14.97
CA PRO A 270 19.92 9.72 -14.61
C PRO A 270 20.59 9.99 -13.25
N ALA A 271 21.30 11.13 -13.17
CA ALA A 271 22.11 11.47 -12.01
C ALA A 271 21.29 11.40 -10.71
N GLY A 272 21.84 10.71 -9.70
CA GLY A 272 21.22 10.53 -8.40
C GLY A 272 20.12 9.46 -8.34
N TRP A 273 19.52 9.03 -9.46
CA TRP A 273 18.42 8.06 -9.42
C TRP A 273 18.88 6.70 -8.90
N ARG A 274 20.05 6.23 -9.33
CA ARG A 274 20.61 4.95 -8.86
C ARG A 274 20.87 4.96 -7.35
N SER A 275 21.46 6.03 -6.82
CA SER A 275 21.72 6.16 -5.38
C SER A 275 20.43 6.25 -4.58
N GLU A 276 19.43 6.99 -5.07
CA GLU A 276 18.13 7.11 -4.40
C GLU A 276 17.33 5.82 -4.45
N LEU A 277 17.37 5.06 -5.55
CA LEU A 277 16.78 3.73 -5.65
C LEU A 277 17.44 2.75 -4.69
N ALA A 278 18.77 2.74 -4.60
CA ALA A 278 19.50 1.89 -3.65
C ALA A 278 19.15 2.23 -2.20
N ALA A 279 19.11 3.52 -1.85
CA ALA A 279 18.73 3.98 -0.52
C ALA A 279 17.25 3.68 -0.21
N GLY A 280 16.37 3.82 -1.19
CA GLY A 280 14.96 3.45 -1.10
C GLY A 280 14.77 1.95 -0.84
N ALA A 281 15.42 1.09 -1.63
CA ALA A 281 15.38 -0.36 -1.44
C ALA A 281 15.85 -0.76 -0.03
N ARG A 282 16.94 -0.14 0.44
CA ARG A 282 17.51 -0.40 1.77
C ARG A 282 16.59 0.02 2.89
N ALA A 283 15.95 1.18 2.76
CA ALA A 283 14.99 1.65 3.74
C ALA A 283 13.77 0.72 3.82
N GLN A 284 13.27 0.21 2.68
CA GLN A 284 12.20 -0.78 2.66
C GLN A 284 12.64 -2.11 3.31
N TRP A 285 13.86 -2.57 3.03
CA TRP A 285 14.44 -3.73 3.71
C TRP A 285 14.49 -3.57 5.24
N ARG A 286 14.95 -2.40 5.73
CA ARG A 286 14.96 -2.07 7.18
C ARG A 286 13.55 -2.11 7.79
N VAL A 287 12.56 -1.57 7.09
CA VAL A 287 11.14 -1.65 7.51
C VAL A 287 10.68 -3.10 7.60
N GLY A 288 10.91 -3.91 6.56
CA GLY A 288 10.50 -5.31 6.53
C GLY A 288 11.10 -6.11 7.70
N ARG A 289 12.41 -5.94 7.96
CA ARG A 289 13.09 -6.59 9.08
C ARG A 289 12.58 -6.10 10.43
N GLY A 290 12.57 -4.79 10.64
CA GLY A 290 12.13 -4.21 11.92
C GLY A 290 10.67 -4.56 12.25
N ALA A 291 9.77 -4.57 11.26
CA ALA A 291 8.38 -4.99 11.47
C ALA A 291 8.30 -6.48 11.82
N THR A 292 9.13 -7.32 11.20
CA THR A 292 9.24 -8.74 11.54
C THR A 292 9.77 -8.94 12.96
N ASP A 293 10.72 -8.12 13.41
CA ASP A 293 11.22 -8.14 14.79
C ASP A 293 10.13 -7.71 15.78
N GLN A 294 9.36 -6.64 15.49
CA GLN A 294 8.22 -6.23 16.31
C GLN A 294 7.18 -7.35 16.45
N LEU A 295 6.83 -8.01 15.34
CA LEU A 295 5.89 -9.13 15.32
C LEU A 295 6.43 -10.34 16.10
N GLU A 296 7.71 -10.70 15.95
CA GLU A 296 8.28 -11.84 16.66
C GLU A 296 8.44 -11.55 18.17
N LEU A 297 8.86 -10.35 18.54
CA LEU A 297 8.93 -9.94 19.94
C LEU A 297 7.56 -10.08 20.61
N ARG A 298 6.48 -9.66 19.94
CA ARG A 298 5.11 -9.82 20.43
C ARG A 298 4.63 -11.26 20.42
N PHE A 299 5.03 -12.06 19.43
CA PHE A 299 4.73 -13.50 19.41
C PHE A 299 5.20 -14.21 20.69
N TRP A 300 6.35 -13.81 21.24
CA TRP A 300 6.91 -14.40 22.47
C TRP A 300 6.44 -13.75 23.77
N THR A 301 5.93 -12.52 23.73
CA THR A 301 5.70 -11.71 24.95
C THR A 301 4.23 -11.37 25.21
N ARG A 302 3.32 -11.64 24.27
CA ARG A 302 1.89 -11.40 24.49
C ARG A 302 1.27 -12.41 25.45
N GLU A 303 0.12 -12.08 26.01
CA GLU A 303 -0.62 -13.01 26.87
C GLU A 303 -0.95 -14.31 26.13
N GLY A 304 -0.72 -15.45 26.79
CA GLY A 304 -0.89 -16.78 26.17
C GLY A 304 0.16 -17.15 25.12
N ALA A 305 1.25 -16.38 25.00
CA ALA A 305 2.37 -16.72 24.15
C ALA A 305 3.05 -18.04 24.56
N PRO A 306 3.63 -18.79 23.60
CA PRO A 306 4.50 -19.91 23.93
C PRO A 306 5.75 -19.42 24.69
N VAL A 307 6.28 -20.28 25.57
CA VAL A 307 7.53 -19.99 26.27
C VAL A 307 8.69 -19.94 25.26
N PRO A 308 9.45 -18.84 25.18
CA PRO A 308 10.57 -18.75 24.26
C PRO A 308 11.69 -19.73 24.68
N PRO A 309 12.45 -20.30 23.72
CA PRO A 309 13.68 -21.02 24.04
C PRO A 309 14.62 -20.16 24.89
N ALA A 310 15.40 -20.81 25.76
CA ALA A 310 16.34 -20.09 26.64
C ALA A 310 17.25 -19.14 25.85
N GLY A 311 17.29 -17.87 26.27
CA GLY A 311 18.08 -16.82 25.63
C GLY A 311 17.52 -16.28 24.30
N ARG A 312 16.45 -16.85 23.74
CA ARG A 312 15.89 -16.38 22.45
C ARG A 312 15.42 -14.94 22.51
N LEU A 313 14.69 -14.57 23.56
CA LEU A 313 14.14 -13.22 23.68
C LEU A 313 15.24 -12.17 23.80
N GLU A 314 16.25 -12.42 24.64
CA GLU A 314 17.40 -11.53 24.82
C GLU A 314 18.24 -11.40 23.54
N ALA A 315 18.46 -12.50 22.82
CA ALA A 315 19.14 -12.48 21.53
C ALA A 315 18.35 -11.66 20.50
N LEU A 316 17.02 -11.80 20.45
CA LEU A 316 16.16 -11.04 19.55
C LEU A 316 16.14 -9.55 19.90
N LYS A 317 15.99 -9.19 21.18
CA LYS A 317 16.07 -7.79 21.66
C LYS A 317 17.41 -7.16 21.28
N SER A 318 18.52 -7.87 21.50
CA SER A 318 19.87 -7.39 21.18
C SER A 318 20.08 -7.18 19.68
N GLN A 319 19.65 -8.14 18.86
CA GLN A 319 19.74 -8.02 17.40
C GLN A 319 18.88 -6.85 16.89
N ALA A 320 17.64 -6.74 17.35
CA ALA A 320 16.72 -5.68 16.96
C ALA A 320 17.27 -4.29 17.34
N ALA A 321 17.86 -4.16 18.53
CA ALA A 321 18.49 -2.92 18.97
C ALA A 321 19.71 -2.55 18.10
N ALA A 322 20.58 -3.52 17.80
CA ALA A 322 21.75 -3.29 16.95
C ALA A 322 21.35 -2.90 15.51
N ASP A 323 20.46 -3.67 14.87
CA ASP A 323 19.99 -3.40 13.51
C ASP A 323 19.31 -2.02 13.41
N ASN A 324 18.60 -1.60 14.46
CA ASN A 324 17.93 -0.31 14.52
C ASN A 324 18.90 0.86 14.75
N ALA A 325 19.90 0.68 15.61
CA ALA A 325 20.95 1.67 15.83
C ALA A 325 21.78 1.89 14.55
N ASP A 326 22.10 0.82 13.84
CA ASP A 326 22.78 0.89 12.54
C ASP A 326 21.96 1.68 11.52
N TRP A 327 20.64 1.47 11.46
CA TRP A 327 19.77 2.24 10.58
C TRP A 327 19.76 3.73 10.93
N LEU A 328 19.62 4.08 12.21
CA LEU A 328 19.65 5.48 12.65
C LEU A 328 20.98 6.17 12.29
N ALA A 329 22.10 5.46 12.40
CA ALA A 329 23.42 5.98 12.07
C ALA A 329 23.62 6.15 10.55
N GLU A 330 23.09 5.21 9.76
CA GLU A 330 23.22 5.18 8.30
C GLU A 330 22.33 6.21 7.59
N ASP A 331 21.05 6.28 7.96
CA ASP A 331 20.06 7.15 7.31
C ASP A 331 19.03 7.69 8.34
N PRO A 332 19.40 8.75 9.10
CA PRO A 332 18.54 9.31 10.13
C PRO A 332 17.26 9.95 9.57
N GLU A 333 17.26 10.35 8.30
CA GLU A 333 16.08 10.94 7.65
C GLU A 333 15.02 9.87 7.39
N ARG A 334 15.38 8.79 6.67
CA ARG A 334 14.46 7.69 6.40
C ARG A 334 14.10 6.92 7.67
N TYR A 335 15.01 6.83 8.64
CA TYR A 335 14.71 6.29 9.97
C TYR A 335 13.54 7.04 10.63
N ARG A 336 13.57 8.38 10.65
CA ARG A 336 12.49 9.19 11.23
C ARG A 336 11.20 9.03 10.43
N LEU A 337 11.32 9.10 9.10
CA LEU A 337 10.20 9.01 8.19
C LEU A 337 9.42 7.70 8.34
N LEU A 338 10.14 6.59 8.47
CA LEU A 338 9.59 5.23 8.48
C LEU A 338 9.36 4.67 9.89
N GLU A 339 9.27 5.57 10.88
CA GLU A 339 8.94 5.24 12.27
C GLU A 339 9.97 4.30 12.93
N GLY A 340 11.25 4.43 12.56
CA GLY A 340 12.35 3.62 13.10
C GLY A 340 12.43 3.63 14.64
N ALA A 341 12.07 4.76 15.25
CA ALA A 341 12.05 4.95 16.70
C ALA A 341 11.01 4.08 17.45
N GLN A 342 10.06 3.48 16.74
CA GLN A 342 9.04 2.63 17.36
C GLN A 342 9.60 1.29 17.84
N LEU A 343 10.73 0.83 17.27
CA LEU A 343 11.35 -0.42 17.70
C LEU A 343 12.07 -0.27 19.06
N PRO A 344 12.94 0.73 19.30
CA PRO A 344 13.45 1.01 20.63
C PRO A 344 12.34 1.24 21.66
N ALA A 345 11.33 2.03 21.31
CA ALA A 345 10.19 2.29 22.20
C ALA A 345 9.41 1.00 22.54
N LEU A 346 9.38 0.02 21.62
CA LEU A 346 8.81 -1.29 21.90
C LEU A 346 9.68 -2.04 22.90
N LEU A 347 10.99 -2.12 22.65
CA LEU A 347 11.95 -2.82 23.50
C LEU A 347 11.90 -2.33 24.96
N ASP A 348 11.78 -1.01 25.16
CA ASP A 348 11.67 -0.39 26.49
C ASP A 348 10.39 -0.75 27.25
N ARG A 349 9.33 -1.15 26.54
CA ARG A 349 8.02 -1.52 27.12
C ARG A 349 7.84 -3.03 27.29
N LEU A 350 8.75 -3.84 26.76
CA LEU A 350 8.71 -5.29 26.93
C LEU A 350 9.25 -5.70 28.31
N PRO A 351 8.69 -6.75 28.93
CA PRO A 351 9.14 -7.24 30.24
C PRO A 351 10.55 -7.84 30.22
#